data_AF-A0AAJ6X6H8-F1
#
_entry.id   AF-A0AAJ6X6H8-F1
#
_cell.length_a   1.000
_cell.length_b   1.000
_cell.length_c   1.000
_cell.angle_alpha   90.00
_cell.angle_beta   90.00
_cell.angle_gamma   90.00
#
_symmetry.space_group_name_H-M   'P 1'
#
loop_
_entity.id
_entity.type
_entity.pdbx_description
1 polymer ?
#
loop_
_entity_poly.entity_id
_entity_poly.type
_entity_poly.pdbx_seq_one_letter_code
_entity_poly.pdbx_strand_id
1 'polypeptide(L)'
;MRSSKPRHLLWFGFKIVIALFFLSYCLFASLKLHSHVKLPSLHPPAFHASPSLRYHHFEGTPKIAFLFLARRDLPLDFLWDSFFKNVDAAKFSIYIHSTPGFVFNETTTRSAFFYGQQLNYSIQVIWGESSMIEAEKLLLLAALQDPANQRFVLLSDSCVPLYNFSYLYSYLMSSSKSFVDSTKKRSRFHEATEIFYTDWTFP
;
A
#
# COMPACT_ATOMS: atom_id res chain seq x y z
N MET A 1 16.27 -64.81 -35.23
CA MET A 1 15.87 -63.41 -35.44
C MET A 1 15.06 -62.93 -34.24
N ARG A 2 15.64 -62.13 -33.33
CA ARG A 2 14.92 -61.59 -32.16
C ARG A 2 14.64 -60.12 -32.43
N SER A 3 13.40 -59.82 -32.81
CA SER A 3 12.89 -58.47 -33.06
C SER A 3 12.92 -57.65 -31.76
N SER A 4 13.72 -56.60 -31.70
CA SER A 4 13.64 -55.59 -30.64
C SER A 4 12.60 -54.54 -31.05
N LYS A 5 11.47 -54.52 -30.32
CA LYS A 5 10.48 -53.44 -30.40
C LYS A 5 10.66 -52.46 -29.22
N PRO A 6 10.16 -51.22 -29.34
CA PRO A 6 10.95 -50.02 -29.12
C PRO A 6 10.74 -49.42 -27.72
N ARG A 7 11.70 -49.61 -26.82
CA ARG A 7 11.73 -48.94 -25.50
C ARG A 7 11.82 -47.41 -25.64
N HIS A 8 12.34 -46.94 -26.78
CA HIS A 8 12.53 -45.53 -27.07
C HIS A 8 11.21 -44.78 -27.39
N LEU A 9 10.22 -45.47 -27.99
CA LEU A 9 8.92 -44.86 -28.32
C LEU A 9 8.07 -44.60 -27.06
N LEU A 10 8.11 -45.53 -26.10
CA LEU A 10 7.44 -45.40 -24.80
C LEU A 10 8.04 -44.27 -23.96
N TRP A 11 9.37 -44.09 -24.02
CA TRP A 11 10.07 -43.02 -23.30
C TRP A 11 9.80 -41.62 -23.88
N PHE A 12 9.72 -41.50 -25.22
CA PHE A 12 9.29 -40.26 -25.87
C PHE A 12 7.83 -39.92 -25.58
N GLY A 13 6.95 -40.94 -25.55
CA GLY A 13 5.54 -40.76 -25.19
C GLY A 13 5.37 -40.19 -23.78
N PHE A 14 6.10 -40.72 -22.79
CA PHE A 14 6.03 -40.25 -21.40
C PHE A 14 6.50 -38.79 -21.25
N LYS A 15 7.54 -38.37 -22.00
CA LYS A 15 8.00 -36.97 -22.01
C LYS A 15 6.97 -36.01 -22.59
N ILE A 16 6.27 -36.40 -23.65
CA ILE A 16 5.19 -35.59 -24.24
C ILE A 16 4.04 -35.45 -23.25
N VAL A 17 3.64 -36.55 -22.61
CA VAL A 17 2.56 -36.53 -21.61
C VAL A 17 2.91 -35.59 -20.44
N ILE A 18 4.13 -35.69 -19.92
CA ILE A 18 4.61 -34.78 -18.87
C ILE A 18 4.59 -33.32 -19.34
N ALA A 19 5.09 -33.03 -20.54
CA ALA A 19 5.10 -31.68 -21.08
C ALA A 19 3.69 -31.11 -21.24
N LEU A 20 2.71 -31.92 -21.66
CA LEU A 20 1.31 -31.50 -21.77
C LEU A 20 0.68 -31.22 -20.39
N PHE A 21 0.99 -32.03 -19.37
CA PHE A 21 0.55 -31.76 -17.99
C PHE A 21 1.15 -30.47 -17.44
N PHE A 22 2.44 -30.24 -17.65
CA PHE A 22 3.08 -28.97 -17.27
C PHE A 22 2.49 -27.78 -18.01
N LEU A 23 2.28 -27.88 -19.33
CA LEU A 23 1.68 -26.80 -20.11
C LEU A 23 0.24 -26.52 -19.67
N SER A 24 -0.55 -27.56 -19.40
CA SER A 24 -1.91 -27.43 -18.85
C SER A 24 -1.91 -26.79 -17.47
N TYR A 25 -0.97 -27.17 -16.59
CA TYR A 25 -0.83 -26.57 -15.27
C TYR A 25 -0.41 -25.10 -15.37
N CYS A 26 0.54 -24.77 -16.24
CA CYS A 26 0.93 -23.39 -16.52
C CYS A 26 -0.25 -22.56 -17.07
N LEU A 27 -1.04 -23.13 -17.98
CA LEU A 27 -2.22 -22.46 -18.53
C LEU A 27 -3.28 -22.24 -17.43
N PHE A 28 -3.55 -23.25 -16.62
CA PHE A 28 -4.49 -23.16 -15.51
C PHE A 28 -4.04 -22.16 -14.44
N ALA A 29 -2.76 -22.17 -14.07
CA ALA A 29 -2.18 -21.19 -13.15
C ALA A 29 -2.26 -19.77 -13.71
N SER A 30 -2.02 -19.59 -15.01
CA SER A 30 -2.14 -18.29 -15.70
C SER A 30 -3.60 -17.80 -15.75
N LEU A 31 -4.55 -18.70 -16.01
CA LEU A 31 -5.98 -18.39 -15.99
C LEU A 31 -6.47 -18.04 -14.57
N LYS A 32 -5.97 -18.75 -13.55
CA LYS A 32 -6.27 -18.48 -12.15
C LYS A 32 -5.65 -17.17 -11.67
N LEU A 33 -4.46 -16.83 -12.15
CA LEU A 33 -3.83 -15.54 -11.92
C LEU A 33 -4.63 -14.42 -12.62
N HIS A 34 -5.06 -14.63 -13.86
CA HIS A 34 -5.89 -13.66 -14.58
C HIS A 34 -7.27 -13.48 -13.94
N SER A 35 -7.86 -14.54 -13.38
CA SER A 35 -9.14 -14.44 -12.66
C SER A 35 -9.00 -13.76 -11.30
N HIS A 36 -7.89 -13.95 -10.59
CA HIS A 36 -7.58 -13.21 -9.34
C HIS A 36 -7.18 -11.75 -9.58
N VAL A 37 -6.58 -11.44 -10.74
CA VAL A 37 -6.20 -10.08 -11.16
C VAL A 37 -7.36 -9.33 -11.81
N LYS A 38 -8.56 -9.91 -11.81
CA LYS A 38 -9.78 -9.18 -12.17
C LYS A 38 -10.14 -8.22 -11.02
N LEU A 39 -9.35 -7.13 -10.91
CA LEU A 39 -9.73 -5.94 -10.17
C LEU A 39 -11.18 -5.60 -10.56
N PRO A 40 -12.02 -5.13 -9.62
CA PRO A 40 -13.19 -4.37 -10.02
C PRO A 40 -12.68 -3.32 -11.01
N SER A 41 -13.28 -3.26 -12.19
CA SER A 41 -13.00 -2.19 -13.14
C SER A 41 -13.46 -0.87 -12.53
N LEU A 42 -12.70 -0.34 -11.57
CA LEU A 42 -12.45 1.08 -11.52
C LEU A 42 -11.81 1.36 -12.86
N HIS A 43 -12.61 1.82 -13.81
CA HIS A 43 -12.07 2.56 -14.93
C HIS A 43 -11.11 3.57 -14.31
N PRO A 44 -9.78 3.44 -14.50
CA PRO A 44 -8.92 4.55 -14.19
C PRO A 44 -9.47 5.70 -15.06
N PRO A 45 -9.71 6.90 -14.52
CA PRO A 45 -9.91 8.04 -15.40
C PRO A 45 -8.77 7.99 -16.39
N ALA A 46 -9.10 8.04 -17.69
CA ALA A 46 -8.12 7.88 -18.75
C ALA A 46 -6.94 8.82 -18.47
N PHE A 47 -5.84 8.27 -17.98
CA PHE A 47 -4.57 8.96 -17.96
C PHE A 47 -4.13 8.98 -19.42
N HIS A 48 -4.66 9.95 -20.16
CA HIS A 48 -4.04 10.39 -21.39
C HIS A 48 -2.62 10.77 -21.00
N ALA A 49 -1.66 9.90 -21.33
CA ALA A 49 -0.24 10.20 -21.25
C ALA A 49 0.06 11.28 -22.28
N SER A 50 -0.32 12.52 -21.97
CA SER A 50 0.24 13.69 -22.63
C SER A 50 1.72 13.73 -22.25
N PRO A 51 2.66 13.85 -23.21
CA PRO A 51 4.11 13.88 -22.97
C PRO A 51 4.63 15.11 -22.21
N SER A 52 3.75 15.82 -21.50
CA SER A 52 4.11 16.90 -20.61
C SER A 52 3.46 16.59 -19.27
N LEU A 53 4.20 15.93 -18.39
CA LEU A 53 3.94 15.99 -16.95
C LEU A 53 4.20 17.45 -16.56
N ARG A 54 3.25 18.34 -16.88
CA ARG A 54 3.18 19.65 -16.27
C ARG A 54 3.06 19.32 -14.80
N TYR A 55 4.11 19.60 -14.05
CA TYR A 55 4.03 19.75 -12.61
C TYR A 55 2.87 20.73 -12.41
N HIS A 56 1.68 20.21 -12.11
CA HIS A 56 0.52 21.04 -11.88
C HIS A 56 0.89 21.82 -10.62
N HIS A 57 1.27 23.08 -10.84
CA HIS A 57 1.64 23.95 -9.75
C HIS A 57 0.36 24.17 -8.95
N PHE A 58 0.25 23.44 -7.84
CA PHE A 58 -0.87 23.58 -6.94
C PHE A 58 -0.73 24.94 -6.26
N GLU A 59 -1.72 25.78 -6.47
CA GLU A 59 -1.83 27.10 -5.85
C GLU A 59 -2.71 26.95 -4.60
N GLY A 60 -2.08 26.86 -3.43
CA GLY A 60 -2.77 26.72 -2.14
C GLY A 60 -1.87 26.23 -1.02
N THR A 61 -2.45 25.98 0.15
CA THR A 61 -1.72 25.43 1.30
C THR A 61 -1.39 23.94 1.06
N PRO A 62 -0.10 23.55 0.98
CA PRO A 62 0.25 22.16 0.74
C PRO A 62 -0.07 21.30 1.98
N LYS A 63 -0.51 20.07 1.73
CA LYS A 63 -0.96 19.12 2.75
C LYS A 63 -0.03 17.93 2.89
N ILE A 64 0.03 17.40 4.11
CA ILE A 64 0.53 16.04 4.36
C ILE A 64 -0.68 15.09 4.35
N ALA A 65 -0.65 14.09 3.47
CA ALA A 65 -1.58 12.97 3.51
C ALA A 65 -1.07 11.90 4.48
N PHE A 66 -1.82 11.66 5.55
CA PHE A 66 -1.59 10.57 6.50
C PHE A 66 -2.39 9.34 6.04
N LEU A 67 -1.68 8.28 5.68
CA LEU A 67 -2.21 7.05 5.13
C LEU A 67 -2.14 5.96 6.20
N PHE A 68 -3.25 5.71 6.88
CA PHE A 68 -3.33 4.68 7.91
C PHE A 68 -3.75 3.35 7.28
N LEU A 69 -2.86 2.37 7.31
CA LEU A 69 -3.16 0.98 7.03
C LEU A 69 -3.45 0.25 8.36
N ALA A 70 -4.73 0.17 8.71
CA ALA A 70 -5.20 -0.44 9.94
C ALA A 70 -5.72 -1.86 9.70
N ARG A 71 -5.53 -2.78 10.65
CA ARG A 71 -6.13 -4.11 10.57
C ARG A 71 -7.65 -4.03 10.73
N ARG A 72 -8.11 -3.26 11.70
CA ARG A 72 -9.53 -3.02 11.97
C ARG A 72 -9.75 -1.59 12.45
N ASP A 73 -9.25 -1.27 13.64
CA ASP A 73 -9.40 0.01 14.32
C ASP A 73 -8.04 0.71 14.55
N LEU A 74 -8.08 1.90 15.15
CA LEU A 74 -6.90 2.69 15.53
C LEU A 74 -6.85 2.82 17.06
N PRO A 75 -6.29 1.84 17.80
CA PRO A 75 -6.33 1.84 19.26
C PRO A 75 -5.58 3.01 19.90
N LEU A 76 -4.62 3.58 19.17
CA LEU A 76 -3.81 4.74 19.58
C LEU A 76 -4.38 6.08 19.07
N ASP A 77 -5.66 6.10 18.72
CA ASP A 77 -6.36 7.27 18.19
C ASP A 77 -6.23 8.54 19.05
N PHE A 78 -6.18 8.40 20.37
CA PHE A 78 -6.02 9.49 21.33
C PHE A 78 -4.70 10.28 21.19
N LEU A 79 -3.61 9.62 20.79
CA LEU A 79 -2.33 10.30 20.55
C LEU A 79 -2.42 11.13 19.27
N TRP A 80 -3.08 10.58 18.26
CA TRP A 80 -3.34 11.27 17.01
C TRP A 80 -4.35 12.41 17.16
N ASP A 81 -5.37 12.27 18.01
CA ASP A 81 -6.28 13.35 18.38
C ASP A 81 -5.50 14.55 18.92
N SER A 82 -4.64 14.33 19.91
CA SER A 82 -3.79 15.38 20.46
C SER A 82 -2.82 15.96 19.43
N PHE A 83 -2.35 15.16 18.47
CA PHE A 83 -1.43 15.59 17.42
C PHE A 83 -2.11 16.51 16.39
N PHE A 84 -3.35 16.21 16.00
CA PHE A 84 -4.13 17.02 15.05
C PHE A 84 -4.90 18.16 15.73
N LYS A 85 -5.03 18.14 17.06
CA LYS A 85 -5.73 19.19 17.81
C LYS A 85 -5.10 20.56 17.60
N ASN A 86 -5.94 21.56 17.34
CA ASN A 86 -5.55 22.95 17.06
C ASN A 86 -4.63 23.11 15.84
N VAL A 87 -4.57 22.11 14.95
CA VAL A 87 -3.90 22.22 13.65
C VAL A 87 -4.89 22.75 12.62
N ASP A 88 -4.40 23.60 11.72
CA ASP A 88 -5.16 24.03 10.55
C ASP A 88 -5.49 22.83 9.65
N ALA A 89 -6.78 22.53 9.50
CA ALA A 89 -7.28 21.43 8.68
C ALA A 89 -6.88 21.56 7.20
N ALA A 90 -6.51 22.75 6.72
CA ALA A 90 -6.00 22.94 5.36
C ALA A 90 -4.59 22.37 5.15
N LYS A 91 -3.90 21.88 6.20
CA LYS A 91 -2.52 21.38 6.14
C LYS A 91 -2.38 19.86 6.13
N PHE A 92 -3.47 19.12 6.26
CA PHE A 92 -3.41 17.67 6.25
C PHE A 92 -4.69 17.03 5.69
N SER A 93 -4.54 15.78 5.28
CA SER A 93 -5.63 14.90 4.88
C SER A 93 -5.40 13.54 5.54
N ILE A 94 -6.47 12.85 5.91
CA ILE A 94 -6.40 11.54 6.55
C ILE A 94 -7.11 10.53 5.65
N TYR A 95 -6.47 9.40 5.40
CA TYR A 95 -7.04 8.28 4.65
C TYR A 95 -6.81 7.01 5.44
N ILE A 96 -7.85 6.20 5.62
CA ILE A 96 -7.75 4.95 6.38
C ILE A 96 -8.17 3.78 5.51
N HIS A 97 -7.32 2.77 5.43
CA HIS A 97 -7.71 1.45 4.95
C HIS A 97 -7.84 0.54 6.16
N SER A 98 -9.01 -0.08 6.31
CA SER A 98 -9.31 -1.04 7.38
C SER A 98 -10.00 -2.28 6.82
N THR A 99 -10.23 -3.30 7.66
CA THR A 99 -11.04 -4.46 7.27
C THR A 99 -12.40 -4.03 6.65
N PRO A 100 -12.87 -4.70 5.58
CA PRO A 100 -14.12 -4.34 4.91
C PRO A 100 -15.31 -4.27 5.87
N GLY A 101 -16.12 -3.22 5.74
CA GLY A 101 -17.32 -3.01 6.57
C GLY A 101 -17.06 -2.37 7.93
N PHE A 102 -15.80 -2.16 8.32
CA PHE A 102 -15.50 -1.34 9.50
C PHE A 102 -15.71 0.15 9.20
N VAL A 103 -16.34 0.86 10.13
CA VAL A 103 -16.69 2.27 9.99
C VAL A 103 -16.15 3.03 11.20
N PHE A 104 -15.42 4.12 10.95
CA PHE A 104 -14.97 5.02 12.00
C PHE A 104 -16.07 6.04 12.31
N ASN A 105 -16.61 5.98 13.52
CA ASN A 105 -17.66 6.84 14.05
C ASN A 105 -17.52 6.97 15.58
N GLU A 106 -18.45 7.68 16.23
CA GLU A 106 -18.44 7.94 17.68
C GLU A 106 -18.39 6.68 18.56
N THR A 107 -18.84 5.53 18.05
CA THR A 107 -18.84 4.26 18.78
C THR A 107 -17.57 3.43 18.59
N THR A 108 -16.77 3.73 17.55
CA THR A 108 -15.61 2.92 17.15
C THR A 108 -14.27 3.63 17.29
N THR A 109 -14.27 4.97 17.43
CA THR A 109 -13.07 5.75 17.71
C THR A 109 -13.38 6.95 18.60
N ARG A 110 -12.42 7.31 19.45
CA ARG A 110 -12.50 8.44 20.37
C ARG A 110 -12.13 9.77 19.71
N SER A 111 -11.49 9.72 18.54
CA SER A 111 -11.02 10.90 17.81
C SER A 111 -11.95 11.24 16.66
N ALA A 112 -12.52 12.44 16.70
CA ALA A 112 -13.40 12.92 15.63
C ALA A 112 -12.68 13.10 14.29
N PHE A 113 -11.34 13.23 14.31
CA PHE A 113 -10.52 13.32 13.10
C PHE A 113 -10.59 12.07 12.22
N PHE A 114 -10.96 10.92 12.78
CA PHE A 114 -11.04 9.67 12.02
C PHE A 114 -12.46 9.35 11.52
N TYR A 115 -13.47 10.12 11.91
CA TYR A 115 -14.85 9.86 11.47
C TYR A 115 -14.96 9.92 9.95
N GLY A 116 -15.46 8.83 9.37
CA GLY A 116 -15.67 8.71 7.92
C GLY A 116 -14.42 8.81 7.05
N GLN A 117 -13.21 8.72 7.62
CA GLN A 117 -11.95 8.81 6.85
C GLN A 117 -11.55 7.48 6.19
N GLN A 118 -12.29 6.40 6.45
CA GLN A 118 -12.03 5.12 5.79
C GLN A 118 -12.37 5.16 4.31
N LEU A 119 -11.60 4.42 3.51
CA LEU A 119 -11.89 4.26 2.09
C LEU A 119 -13.24 3.57 1.88
N ASN A 120 -13.99 4.02 0.88
CA ASN A 120 -15.26 3.39 0.48
C ASN A 120 -15.06 1.94 0.00
N TYR A 121 -13.90 1.66 -0.61
CA TYR A 121 -13.52 0.34 -1.05
C TYR A 121 -12.28 -0.13 -0.27
N SER A 122 -12.47 -1.20 0.48
CA SER A 122 -11.42 -1.87 1.25
C SER A 122 -11.38 -3.35 0.90
N ILE A 123 -10.20 -3.96 1.11
CA ILE A 123 -9.95 -5.38 0.87
C ILE A 123 -9.49 -6.03 2.17
N GLN A 124 -9.63 -7.35 2.28
CA GLN A 124 -9.04 -8.06 3.40
C GLN A 124 -7.52 -8.08 3.24
N VAL A 125 -6.81 -7.54 4.22
CA VAL A 125 -5.34 -7.57 4.27
C VAL A 125 -4.89 -8.75 5.11
N ILE A 126 -3.92 -9.49 4.59
CA ILE A 126 -3.20 -10.54 5.30
C ILE A 126 -1.74 -10.11 5.38
N TRP A 127 -1.12 -10.33 6.54
CA TRP A 127 0.26 -9.95 6.76
C TRP A 127 1.22 -10.69 5.83
N GLY A 128 2.19 -9.97 5.27
CA GLY A 128 3.21 -10.53 4.38
C GLY A 128 2.71 -10.92 2.99
N GLU A 129 1.41 -10.78 2.71
CA GLU A 129 0.80 -11.13 1.43
C GLU A 129 0.67 -9.90 0.51
N SER A 130 0.49 -10.16 -0.79
CA SER A 130 0.32 -9.10 -1.80
C SER A 130 -0.87 -8.19 -1.54
N SER A 131 -1.88 -8.66 -0.78
CA SER A 131 -3.02 -7.86 -0.33
C SER A 131 -2.63 -6.62 0.46
N MET A 132 -1.50 -6.64 1.18
CA MET A 132 -0.99 -5.48 1.92
C MET A 132 -0.55 -4.37 0.95
N ILE A 133 0.20 -4.74 -0.08
CA ILE A 133 0.66 -3.83 -1.13
C ILE A 133 -0.55 -3.26 -1.89
N GLU A 134 -1.58 -4.08 -2.15
CA GLU A 134 -2.80 -3.61 -2.79
C GLU A 134 -3.55 -2.58 -1.93
N ALA A 135 -3.63 -2.78 -0.62
CA ALA A 135 -4.23 -1.81 0.30
C ALA A 135 -3.45 -0.49 0.36
N GLU A 136 -2.12 -0.53 0.41
CA GLU A 136 -1.28 0.68 0.32
C GLU A 136 -1.50 1.43 -1.00
N LYS A 137 -1.62 0.70 -2.12
CA LYS A 137 -1.93 1.32 -3.42
C LYS A 137 -3.29 2.01 -3.41
N LEU A 138 -4.31 1.44 -2.77
CA LEU A 138 -5.63 2.07 -2.65
C LEU A 138 -5.57 3.38 -1.85
N LEU A 139 -4.82 3.39 -0.73
CA LEU A 139 -4.57 4.60 0.06
C LEU A 139 -3.89 5.69 -0.78
N LEU A 140 -2.83 5.33 -1.50
CA LEU A 140 -2.11 6.27 -2.37
C LEU A 140 -3.00 6.79 -3.50
N LEU A 141 -3.76 5.93 -4.16
CA LEU A 141 -4.68 6.32 -5.23
C LEU A 141 -5.75 7.30 -4.74
N ALA A 142 -6.30 7.09 -3.54
CA ALA A 142 -7.24 8.02 -2.93
C ALA A 142 -6.58 9.36 -2.60
N ALA A 143 -5.39 9.33 -1.99
CA ALA A 143 -4.67 10.53 -1.60
C ALA A 143 -4.18 11.36 -2.79
N LEU A 144 -3.83 10.73 -3.91
CA LEU A 144 -3.40 11.40 -5.14
C LEU A 144 -4.52 12.15 -5.86
N GLN A 145 -5.79 11.95 -5.48
CA GLN A 145 -6.91 12.72 -6.05
C GLN A 145 -6.95 14.16 -5.54
N ASP A 146 -6.39 14.45 -4.36
CA ASP A 146 -6.28 15.81 -3.86
C ASP A 146 -4.91 16.39 -4.26
N PRO A 147 -4.85 17.36 -5.20
CA PRO A 147 -3.60 17.96 -5.63
C PRO A 147 -2.90 18.78 -4.54
N ALA A 148 -3.60 19.12 -3.45
CA ALA A 148 -2.98 19.75 -2.28
C ALA A 148 -2.07 18.80 -1.51
N ASN A 149 -2.25 17.48 -1.63
CA ASN A 149 -1.39 16.50 -0.97
C ASN A 149 -0.01 16.44 -1.65
N GLN A 150 0.99 17.02 -0.99
CA GLN A 150 2.36 17.15 -1.51
C GLN A 150 3.35 16.20 -0.81
N ARG A 151 2.98 15.67 0.35
CA ARG A 151 3.75 14.68 1.12
C ARG A 151 2.82 13.58 1.59
N PHE A 152 3.34 12.35 1.65
CA PHE A 152 2.57 11.16 2.02
C PHE A 152 3.30 10.44 3.14
N VAL A 153 2.59 10.13 4.21
CA VAL A 153 3.12 9.43 5.38
C VAL A 153 2.31 8.15 5.56
N LEU A 154 2.93 7.00 5.30
CA LEU A 154 2.32 5.69 5.50
C LEU A 154 2.51 5.23 6.94
N LEU A 155 1.43 4.77 7.58
CA LEU A 155 1.37 4.44 9.01
C LEU A 155 0.59 3.14 9.23
N SER A 156 1.01 2.34 10.20
CA SER A 156 0.21 1.22 10.71
C SER A 156 -0.71 1.68 11.85
N ASP A 157 -1.56 0.77 12.33
CA ASP A 157 -2.39 0.94 13.53
C ASP A 157 -1.60 1.09 14.85
N SER A 158 -0.32 0.73 14.84
CA SER A 158 0.60 0.83 15.99
C SER A 158 1.51 2.05 15.97
N CYS A 159 1.52 2.84 14.88
CA CYS A 159 2.37 4.02 14.78
C CYS A 159 1.89 5.16 15.71
N VAL A 160 2.86 5.92 16.24
CA VAL A 160 2.61 7.09 17.09
C VAL A 160 3.46 8.28 16.65
N PRO A 161 2.96 9.52 16.76
CA PRO A 161 3.74 10.71 16.46
C PRO A 161 4.74 10.99 17.60
N LEU A 162 6.03 11.17 17.27
CA LEU A 162 7.10 11.48 18.24
C LEU A 162 7.36 12.98 18.38
N TYR A 163 6.95 13.77 17.39
CA TYR A 163 7.08 15.22 17.37
C TYR A 163 5.70 15.86 17.14
N ASN A 164 5.56 17.13 17.52
CA ASN A 164 4.32 17.87 17.24
C ASN A 164 4.13 18.13 15.74
N PHE A 165 2.89 18.44 15.34
CA PHE A 165 2.53 18.66 13.95
C PHE A 165 3.34 19.77 13.29
N SER A 166 3.56 20.90 13.97
CA SER A 166 4.27 22.04 13.39
C SER A 166 5.70 21.67 12.98
N TYR A 167 6.39 20.92 13.83
CA TYR A 167 7.73 20.41 13.55
C TYR A 167 7.70 19.46 12.34
N LEU A 168 6.84 18.44 12.37
CA LEU A 168 6.74 17.45 11.30
C LEU A 168 6.39 18.12 9.95
N TYR A 169 5.43 19.03 9.96
CA TYR A 169 5.00 19.76 8.77
C TYR A 169 6.15 20.57 8.17
N SER A 170 6.85 21.35 8.99
CA SER A 170 7.97 22.17 8.55
C SER A 170 9.12 21.31 8.02
N TYR A 171 9.42 20.21 8.70
CA TYR A 171 10.46 19.26 8.31
C TYR A 171 10.14 18.61 6.95
N LEU A 172 8.95 18.03 6.79
CA LEU A 172 8.58 17.33 5.55
C LEU A 172 8.39 18.28 4.37
N MET A 173 7.80 19.46 4.59
CA MET A 173 7.54 20.43 3.53
C MET A 173 8.81 21.15 3.06
N SER A 174 9.82 21.32 3.92
CA SER A 174 11.10 21.93 3.55
C SER A 174 12.06 20.96 2.83
N SER A 175 11.88 19.65 3.01
CA SER A 175 12.72 18.64 2.37
C SER A 175 12.35 18.43 0.90
N SER A 176 13.34 18.33 0.01
CA SER A 176 13.16 17.88 -1.39
C SER A 176 13.34 16.36 -1.57
N LYS A 177 13.46 15.62 -0.47
CA LYS A 177 13.76 14.19 -0.45
C LYS A 177 12.56 13.37 0.01
N SER A 178 12.42 12.19 -0.58
CA SER A 178 11.64 11.10 0.01
C SER A 178 12.53 10.32 0.97
N PHE A 179 11.97 9.93 2.11
CA PHE A 179 12.64 9.06 3.06
C PHE A 179 12.03 7.66 2.88
N VAL A 180 12.87 6.65 2.77
CA VAL A 180 12.48 5.24 2.69
C VAL A 180 13.62 4.48 3.33
N ASP A 181 13.34 3.69 4.35
CA ASP A 181 14.38 2.85 4.92
C ASP A 181 14.56 1.59 4.08
N SER A 182 15.80 1.13 4.00
CA SER A 182 16.13 -0.15 3.40
C SER A 182 17.22 -0.81 4.23
N THR A 183 16.88 -1.90 4.89
CA THR A 183 17.88 -2.69 5.61
C THR A 183 18.82 -3.34 4.59
N LYS A 184 20.00 -2.76 4.40
CA LYS A 184 21.12 -3.52 3.85
C LYS A 184 21.57 -4.45 4.96
N LYS A 185 21.51 -5.76 4.76
CA LYS A 185 22.25 -6.70 5.61
C LYS A 185 23.73 -6.35 5.46
N ARG A 186 24.34 -5.56 6.37
CA ARG A 186 25.74 -5.15 6.18
C ARG A 186 26.49 -4.87 7.47
N SER A 187 27.61 -5.56 7.62
CA SER A 187 28.71 -5.16 8.49
C SER A 187 29.17 -3.74 8.15
N ARG A 188 29.21 -2.88 9.18
CA ARG A 188 29.55 -1.44 9.20
C ARG A 188 28.38 -0.47 9.00
N PHE A 189 28.04 0.17 10.12
CA PHE A 189 27.13 1.29 10.26
C PHE A 189 27.71 2.56 9.61
N HIS A 190 26.86 3.26 8.86
CA HIS A 190 26.94 4.71 8.71
C HIS A 190 25.58 5.27 9.13
N GLU A 191 25.66 6.34 9.91
CA GLU A 191 24.57 7.09 10.52
C GLU A 191 23.56 7.56 9.46
N ALA A 192 22.34 7.04 9.53
CA ALA A 192 21.19 7.52 8.78
C ALA A 192 20.19 8.08 9.79
N THR A 193 19.82 9.35 9.63
CA THR A 193 18.82 10.01 10.45
C THR A 193 17.44 9.45 10.09
N GLU A 194 16.89 8.67 11.02
CA GLU A 194 15.62 7.96 10.93
C GLU A 194 14.45 8.92 10.85
N ILE A 195 13.72 8.93 9.73
CA ILE A 195 12.26 9.15 9.71
C ILE A 195 11.68 8.29 8.59
N PHE A 196 11.48 6.99 8.88
CA PHE A 196 10.31 6.16 8.55
C PHE A 196 10.53 4.82 9.28
N TYR A 197 9.64 4.48 10.20
CA TYR A 197 9.60 3.16 10.81
C TYR A 197 8.91 2.21 9.83
N THR A 198 9.68 1.47 9.03
CA THR A 198 9.22 0.20 8.46
C THR A 198 9.88 -0.93 9.23
N ASP A 199 9.50 -1.10 10.49
CA ASP A 199 9.55 -2.42 11.10
C ASP A 199 8.12 -2.92 11.17
N TRP A 200 7.68 -3.57 10.09
CA TRP A 200 6.41 -4.29 10.04
C TRP A 200 6.52 -5.61 10.83
N THR A 201 7.12 -5.57 12.01
CA THR A 201 7.13 -6.69 12.96
C THR A 201 5.80 -6.66 13.71
N PHE A 202 4.79 -7.32 13.14
CA PHE A 202 3.64 -7.74 13.94
C PHE A 202 4.02 -9.07 14.63
N PRO A 203 3.89 -9.19 15.95
CA PRO A 203 4.00 -10.46 16.66
C PRO A 203 2.87 -11.43 16.28
#